data_AF-A0A2T4S5A8-F1
#
_entry.id   AF-A0A2T4S5A8-F1
#
_cell.length_a   1.000
_cell.length_b   1.000
_cell.length_c   1.000
_cell.angle_alpha   90.00
_cell.angle_beta   90.00
_cell.angle_gamma   90.00
#
_symmetry.space_group_name_H-M   'P 1'
#
loop_
_entity.id
_entity.type
_entity.pdbx_description
1 polymer ?
#
loop_
_entity_poly.entity_id
_entity_poly.type
_entity_poly.pdbx_seq_one_letter_code
_entity_poly.pdbx_strand_id
1 'polypeptide(L)'
;MLPVSILDQTPITKNQTSQEALKQTIELAQLADQLGYTRYLVAEHHNLKDVIGTSPEILTMHLLNQTKNLRIGSGGVMFQHYHPLKIIEQFHLMDELSNHRVDLAVVKAAGGYHTV
;
A
#
# COMPACT_ATOMS: atom_id res chain seq x y z
N MET A 1 18.80 -15.72 9.16
CA MET A 1 18.21 -15.44 7.83
C MET A 1 17.97 -13.93 7.74
N LEU A 2 18.16 -13.33 6.57
CA LEU A 2 17.87 -11.91 6.35
C LEU A 2 16.35 -11.72 6.17
N PRO A 3 15.72 -10.72 6.82
CA PRO A 3 14.30 -10.44 6.61
C PRO A 3 14.04 -10.01 5.17
N VAL A 4 12.94 -10.51 4.58
CA VAL A 4 12.52 -10.20 3.21
C VAL A 4 11.17 -9.49 3.26
N SER A 5 10.97 -8.48 2.40
CA SER A 5 9.76 -7.67 2.31
C SER A 5 9.38 -7.43 0.85
N ILE A 6 8.14 -7.06 0.60
CA ILE A 6 7.59 -6.80 -0.74
C ILE A 6 7.19 -5.32 -0.84
N LEU A 7 7.49 -4.71 -1.99
CA LEU A 7 6.90 -3.44 -2.43
C LEU A 7 6.01 -3.74 -3.64
N ASP A 8 4.71 -3.60 -3.47
CA ASP A 8 3.71 -3.81 -4.51
C ASP A 8 3.19 -2.48 -5.05
N GLN A 9 3.09 -2.38 -6.38
CA GLN A 9 2.52 -1.24 -7.08
C GLN A 9 1.10 -1.53 -7.61
N THR A 10 0.61 -2.75 -7.41
CA THR A 10 -0.60 -3.31 -8.03
C THR A 10 -0.59 -3.09 -9.55
N PRO A 11 0.38 -3.71 -10.26
CA PRO A 11 0.52 -3.51 -11.69
C PRO A 11 -0.65 -4.13 -12.46
N ILE A 12 -1.12 -3.42 -13.49
CA ILE A 12 -2.09 -3.92 -14.45
C ILE A 12 -1.32 -4.40 -15.68
N THR A 13 -1.36 -5.71 -15.93
CA THR A 13 -0.71 -6.29 -17.11
C THR A 13 -1.60 -6.24 -18.35
N LYS A 14 -1.04 -6.56 -19.52
CA LYS A 14 -1.78 -6.53 -20.79
C LYS A 14 -3.00 -7.45 -20.73
N ASN A 15 -4.17 -6.93 -21.12
CA ASN A 15 -5.47 -7.61 -21.09
C ASN A 15 -6.00 -7.92 -19.67
N GLN A 16 -5.45 -7.29 -18.64
CA GLN A 16 -5.92 -7.42 -17.27
C GLN A 16 -6.79 -6.21 -16.89
N THR A 17 -7.83 -6.46 -16.12
CA THR A 17 -8.65 -5.43 -15.48
C THR A 17 -8.05 -5.01 -14.13
N SER A 18 -8.39 -3.81 -13.68
CA SER A 18 -7.97 -3.34 -12.34
C SER A 18 -8.45 -4.25 -11.20
N GLN A 19 -9.61 -4.88 -11.35
CA GLN A 19 -10.14 -5.84 -10.37
C GLN A 19 -9.29 -7.11 -10.29
N GLU A 20 -8.85 -7.63 -11.44
CA GLU A 20 -7.95 -8.79 -11.48
C GLU A 20 -6.59 -8.46 -10.87
N ALA A 21 -6.06 -7.26 -11.11
CA ALA A 21 -4.80 -6.81 -10.50
C ALA A 21 -4.93 -6.72 -8.97
N LEU A 22 -6.01 -6.13 -8.46
CA LEU A 22 -6.28 -6.07 -7.01
C LEU A 22 -6.43 -7.45 -6.38
N LYS A 23 -7.09 -8.38 -7.08
CA LYS A 23 -7.20 -9.77 -6.63
C LYS A 23 -5.82 -10.42 -6.48
N GLN A 24 -4.92 -10.21 -7.44
CA GLN A 24 -3.55 -10.72 -7.37
C GLN A 24 -2.74 -10.08 -6.23
N THR A 25 -2.90 -8.77 -5.98
CA THR A 25 -2.31 -8.10 -4.80
C THR A 25 -2.77 -8.74 -3.49
N ILE A 26 -4.07 -9.04 -3.36
CA ILE A 26 -4.61 -9.72 -2.16
C ILE A 26 -4.03 -11.14 -2.02
N GLU A 27 -4.02 -11.92 -3.09
CA GLU A 27 -3.46 -13.28 -3.10
C GLU A 27 -1.97 -13.26 -2.74
N LEU A 28 -1.21 -12.30 -3.26
CA LEU A 28 0.22 -12.15 -2.95
C LEU A 28 0.43 -11.78 -1.48
N ALA A 29 -0.37 -10.86 -0.92
CA ALA A 29 -0.28 -10.48 0.49
C ALA A 29 -0.61 -11.66 1.43
N GLN A 30 -1.64 -12.45 1.10
CA GLN A 30 -1.99 -13.66 1.85
C GLN A 30 -0.89 -14.71 1.79
N LEU A 31 -0.29 -14.92 0.62
CA LEU A 31 0.83 -15.85 0.46
C LEU A 31 2.07 -15.36 1.21
N ALA A 32 2.39 -14.07 1.14
CA ALA A 32 3.52 -13.48 1.86
C ALA A 32 3.37 -13.63 3.38
N ASP A 33 2.15 -13.47 3.90
CA ASP A 33 1.81 -13.70 5.32
C ASP A 33 2.06 -15.16 5.72
N GLN A 34 1.65 -16.13 4.89
CA GLN A 34 1.88 -17.56 5.12
C GLN A 34 3.36 -17.95 5.06
N LEU A 35 4.13 -17.31 4.18
CA LEU A 35 5.56 -17.57 3.97
C LEU A 35 6.46 -16.84 4.99
N GLY A 36 5.89 -16.01 5.87
CA GLY A 36 6.65 -15.32 6.93
C GLY A 36 7.47 -14.13 6.43
N TYR A 37 7.01 -13.44 5.39
CA TYR A 37 7.59 -12.15 5.00
C TYR A 37 7.46 -11.12 6.13
N THR A 38 8.39 -10.16 6.19
CA THR A 38 8.41 -9.17 7.26
C THR A 38 7.43 -8.02 7.01
N ARG A 39 7.39 -7.51 5.78
CA ARG A 39 6.54 -6.37 5.39
C ARG A 39 5.96 -6.52 4.00
N TYR A 40 4.81 -5.90 3.81
CA TYR A 40 4.18 -5.68 2.52
C TYR A 40 3.83 -4.20 2.37
N LEU A 41 4.54 -3.52 1.48
CA LEU A 41 4.38 -2.09 1.25
C LEU A 41 3.61 -1.87 -0.04
N VAL A 42 2.65 -0.95 -0.04
CA VAL A 42 1.87 -0.60 -1.23
C VAL A 42 2.22 0.81 -1.72
N ALA A 43 2.59 0.94 -2.98
CA ALA A 43 3.03 2.20 -3.56
C ALA A 43 1.83 3.12 -3.89
N GLU A 44 2.09 4.43 -3.91
CA GLU A 44 1.18 5.45 -4.40
C GLU A 44 1.61 5.92 -5.78
N HIS A 45 0.68 5.92 -6.74
CA HIS A 45 0.88 6.40 -8.11
C HIS A 45 -0.39 7.08 -8.61
N HIS A 46 -0.21 8.18 -9.32
CA HIS A 46 -1.30 8.93 -9.95
C HIS A 46 -1.04 9.05 -11.46
N ASN A 47 -2.11 9.06 -12.25
CA ASN A 47 -2.08 9.27 -13.70
C ASN A 47 -1.25 8.24 -14.51
N LEU A 48 -1.04 7.04 -13.98
CA LEU A 48 -0.41 5.91 -14.67
C LEU A 48 -1.46 4.85 -15.00
N LYS A 49 -1.54 4.42 -16.27
CA LYS A 49 -2.54 3.42 -16.71
C LYS A 49 -2.20 1.99 -16.30
N ASP A 50 -0.92 1.73 -16.01
CA ASP A 50 -0.40 0.38 -15.78
C ASP A 50 -0.31 0.04 -14.28
N VAL A 51 -0.83 0.89 -13.40
CA VAL A 51 -0.95 0.69 -11.93
C VAL A 51 -2.25 1.31 -11.42
N ILE A 52 -2.83 0.78 -10.35
CA ILE A 52 -4.10 1.28 -9.78
C ILE A 52 -3.97 1.90 -8.38
N GLY A 53 -2.84 1.67 -7.69
CA GLY A 53 -2.62 2.13 -6.32
C GLY A 53 -2.50 3.65 -6.20
N THR A 54 -3.61 4.35 -5.97
CA THR A 54 -3.67 5.82 -5.78
C THR A 54 -3.85 6.23 -4.32
N SER A 55 -4.31 5.32 -3.47
CA SER A 55 -4.65 5.56 -2.07
C SER A 55 -4.09 4.43 -1.21
N PRO A 56 -2.79 4.47 -0.86
CA PRO A 56 -2.13 3.40 -0.11
C PRO A 56 -2.86 3.11 1.22
N GLU A 57 -3.44 4.10 1.88
CA GLU A 57 -4.18 3.93 3.13
C GLU A 57 -5.40 3.00 3.00
N ILE A 58 -6.12 3.07 1.88
CA ILE A 58 -7.29 2.22 1.64
C ILE A 58 -6.86 0.79 1.37
N LEU A 59 -5.85 0.62 0.51
CA LEU A 59 -5.35 -0.71 0.16
C LEU A 59 -4.65 -1.37 1.35
N THR A 60 -3.85 -0.63 2.13
CA THR A 60 -3.22 -1.13 3.36
C THR A 60 -4.27 -1.65 4.33
N MET A 61 -5.31 -0.87 4.65
CA MET A 61 -6.36 -1.32 5.57
C MET A 61 -7.09 -2.56 5.05
N HIS A 62 -7.37 -2.62 3.75
CA HIS A 62 -7.98 -3.79 3.13
C HIS A 62 -7.10 -5.04 3.31
N LEU A 63 -5.81 -4.96 3.02
CA LEU A 63 -4.89 -6.09 3.12
C LEU A 63 -4.60 -6.50 4.58
N LEU A 64 -4.59 -5.55 5.52
CA LEU A 64 -4.47 -5.85 6.95
C LEU A 64 -5.60 -6.76 7.44
N ASN A 65 -6.80 -6.60 6.88
CA ASN A 65 -7.96 -7.43 7.19
C ASN A 65 -7.95 -8.80 6.45
N GLN A 66 -7.07 -8.97 5.46
CA GLN A 66 -6.89 -10.23 4.72
C GLN A 66 -5.68 -11.05 5.21
N THR A 67 -4.91 -10.53 6.17
CA THR A 67 -3.67 -11.13 6.68
C THR A 67 -3.65 -11.15 8.21
N LYS A 68 -2.81 -12.00 8.80
CA LYS A 68 -2.77 -12.22 10.26
C LYS A 68 -1.50 -11.69 10.93
N ASN A 69 -0.34 -11.86 10.31
CA ASN A 69 0.96 -11.59 10.94
C ASN A 69 1.74 -10.48 10.24
N LEU A 70 1.58 -10.36 8.92
CA LEU A 70 2.31 -9.43 8.08
C LEU A 70 2.11 -7.98 8.55
N ARG A 71 3.20 -7.21 8.61
CA ARG A 71 3.13 -5.75 8.70
C ARG A 71 2.83 -5.19 7.32
N ILE A 72 1.88 -4.30 7.21
CA ILE A 72 1.46 -3.73 5.93
C ILE A 72 1.43 -2.22 6.04
N GLY A 73 1.88 -1.54 5.00
CA GLY A 73 2.02 -0.10 5.04
C GLY A 73 2.11 0.55 3.69
N SER A 74 2.23 1.87 3.70
CA SER A 74 2.59 2.60 2.50
C SER A 74 4.04 2.32 2.11
N GLY A 75 4.28 2.14 0.81
CA GLY A 75 5.60 2.19 0.17
C GLY A 75 6.08 3.62 -0.09
N GLY A 76 5.36 4.59 0.45
CA GLY A 76 5.59 6.02 0.26
C GLY A 76 4.29 6.75 -0.01
N VAL A 77 3.69 7.35 1.03
CA VAL A 77 2.67 8.40 0.83
C VAL A 77 3.37 9.61 0.24
N MET A 78 2.83 10.16 -0.85
CA MET A 78 3.27 11.42 -1.44
C MET A 78 2.89 12.59 -0.52
N PHE A 79 3.64 12.75 0.56
CA PHE A 79 3.25 13.55 1.73
C PHE A 79 2.94 15.02 1.43
N GLN A 80 3.47 15.55 0.32
CA GLN A 80 3.22 16.92 -0.14
C GLN A 80 1.82 17.13 -0.74
N HIS A 81 1.12 16.05 -1.12
CA HIS A 81 -0.23 16.12 -1.69
C HIS A 81 -1.34 16.25 -0.63
N TYR A 82 -1.03 15.96 0.63
CA TYR A 82 -2.03 15.84 1.69
C TYR A 82 -1.72 16.75 2.87
N HIS A 83 -2.75 17.12 3.61
CA HIS A 83 -2.53 17.77 4.91
C HIS A 83 -1.86 16.76 5.86
N PRO A 84 -0.70 17.06 6.48
CA PRO A 84 0.03 16.14 7.34
C PRO A 84 -0.83 15.48 8.43
N LEU A 85 -1.67 16.28 9.10
CA LEU A 85 -2.56 15.80 10.15
C LEU A 85 -3.51 14.69 9.65
N LYS A 86 -4.03 14.81 8.44
CA LYS A 86 -4.95 13.81 7.86
C LYS A 86 -4.26 12.46 7.67
N ILE A 87 -3.00 12.46 7.20
CA ILE A 87 -2.22 11.23 7.05
C ILE A 87 -1.93 10.61 8.41
N ILE A 88 -1.49 11.42 9.38
CA ILE A 88 -1.15 10.93 10.72
C ILE A 88 -2.39 10.33 11.41
N GLU A 89 -3.54 11.01 11.39
CA GLU A 89 -4.78 10.52 12.02
C GLU A 89 -5.28 9.22 11.40
N GLN A 90 -5.20 9.08 10.06
CA GLN A 90 -5.59 7.86 9.37
C GLN A 90 -4.71 6.67 9.74
N PHE A 91 -3.39 6.86 9.72
CA PHE A 91 -2.45 5.80 10.05
C PHE A 91 -2.48 5.45 11.55
N HIS A 92 -2.72 6.43 12.43
CA HIS A 92 -2.91 6.16 13.85
C HIS A 92 -4.13 5.27 14.12
N LEU A 93 -5.30 5.60 13.53
CA LEU A 93 -6.49 4.77 13.67
C LEU A 93 -6.27 3.36 13.08
N MET A 94 -5.60 3.28 11.93
CA MET A 94 -5.29 2.00 11.28
C MET A 94 -4.34 1.14 12.10
N ASP A 95 -3.39 1.76 12.81
CA ASP A 95 -2.46 1.07 13.71
C ASP A 95 -3.21 0.40 14.87
N GLU A 96 -4.12 1.11 15.52
CA GLU A 96 -4.98 0.57 16.58
C GLU A 96 -5.88 -0.57 16.06
N LEU A 97 -6.52 -0.38 14.89
CA LEU A 97 -7.41 -1.40 14.30
C LEU A 97 -6.67 -2.68 13.87
N SER A 98 -5.37 -2.60 13.63
CA SER A 98 -4.57 -3.71 13.09
C SER A 98 -3.72 -4.43 14.14
N ASN A 99 -3.87 -4.09 15.43
CA ASN A 99 -2.99 -4.52 16.52
C ASN A 99 -1.52 -4.16 16.24
N HIS A 100 -1.28 -2.89 15.88
CA HIS A 100 0.04 -2.30 15.65
C HIS A 100 0.84 -2.92 14.48
N ARG A 101 0.14 -3.34 13.41
CA ARG A 101 0.73 -3.96 12.21
C ARG A 101 0.86 -3.00 11.02
N VAL A 102 0.68 -1.70 11.24
CA VAL A 102 0.78 -0.68 10.20
C VAL A 102 2.19 -0.11 10.08
N ASP A 103 2.64 0.12 8.85
CA ASP A 103 3.82 0.95 8.56
C ASP A 103 3.42 2.20 7.77
N LEU A 104 3.93 3.37 8.16
CA LEU A 104 3.81 4.62 7.40
C LEU A 104 5.17 5.01 6.84
N ALA A 105 5.40 4.75 5.55
CA ALA A 105 6.49 5.37 4.81
C ALA A 105 5.97 6.61 4.08
N VAL A 106 6.77 7.67 4.08
CA VAL A 106 6.49 8.93 3.37
C VAL A 106 7.59 9.20 2.37
N VAL A 107 7.24 9.78 1.23
CA VAL A 107 8.19 10.17 0.19
C VAL A 107 7.96 11.61 -0.24
N LYS A 108 9.03 12.23 -0.74
CA LYS A 108 8.91 13.49 -1.47
C LYS A 108 8.27 13.18 -2.82
N ALA A 109 7.18 13.86 -3.16
CA ALA A 109 6.57 13.72 -4.47
C ALA A 109 7.54 14.25 -5.54
N ALA A 110 7.79 13.46 -6.59
CA ALA A 110 8.28 14.02 -7.84
C ALA A 110 7.12 14.84 -8.42
N GLY A 111 7.32 16.13 -8.64
CA GLY A 111 6.26 17.08 -9.01
C GLY A 111 5.27 16.52 -10.03
N GLY A 112 4.01 16.39 -9.60
CA GLY A 112 2.90 15.86 -10.38
C GLY A 112 1.59 16.61 -10.15
N TYR A 113 1.66 17.87 -9.68
CA TYR A 113 0.51 18.76 -9.75
C TYR A 113 0.24 19.05 -11.23
N HIS A 114 -0.83 18.50 -11.79
CA HIS A 114 -1.50 19.16 -12.90
C HIS A 114 -2.59 20.05 -12.33
N THR A 115 -2.36 21.36 -12.38
CA THR A 115 -3.43 22.31 -12.62
C THR A 115 -3.95 22.05 -14.03
N VAL A 116 -5.04 21.31 -14.15
CA VAL A 116 -6.09 21.44 -15.19
C VAL A 116 -7.35 20.75 -14.68
#